data_AF-A0A6A3XRZ9-F1
#
_entry.id   AF-A0A6A3XRZ9-F1
#
_cell.length_a   1.000
_cell.length_b   1.000
_cell.length_c   1.000
_cell.angle_alpha   90.00
_cell.angle_beta   90.00
_cell.angle_gamma   90.00
#
_symmetry.space_group_name_H-M   'P 1'
#
loop_
_entity.id
_entity.type
_entity.pdbx_description
1 polymer ?
#
loop_
_entity_poly.entity_id
_entity_poly.type
_entity_poly.pdbx_seq_one_letter_code
_entity_poly.pdbx_strand_id
1 'polypeptide(L)'
;MIPSFPTLHRLIRLVCVLPVSTAETERSFSAMKRLKTRLRTTMREAWMSDLLLLSIEKDLSATVDHEATLDAFRDLRDRRILI
;
A
#
# COMPACT_ATOMS: atom_id res chain seq x y z
N MET A 1 18.25 -12.88 -24.60
CA MET A 1 19.20 -12.39 -25.62
C MET A 1 19.37 -10.89 -25.46
N ILE A 2 20.32 -10.41 -24.65
CA ILE A 2 20.89 -9.04 -24.76
C ILE A 2 22.31 -9.06 -24.17
N PRO A 3 23.37 -9.02 -24.98
CA PRO A 3 24.70 -8.64 -24.52
C PRO A 3 25.24 -7.44 -25.31
N SER A 4 24.42 -6.41 -25.52
CA SER A 4 24.90 -5.11 -25.98
C SER A 4 24.43 -4.05 -25.00
N PHE A 5 25.39 -3.40 -24.32
CA PHE A 5 25.22 -2.27 -23.40
C PHE A 5 24.61 -2.58 -22.01
N PRO A 6 25.35 -3.30 -21.14
CA PRO A 6 24.92 -3.58 -19.76
C PRO A 6 24.66 -2.32 -18.93
N THR A 7 25.43 -1.25 -19.16
CA THR A 7 25.28 0.04 -18.46
C THR A 7 23.97 0.73 -18.82
N LEU A 8 23.60 0.72 -20.10
CA LEU A 8 22.37 1.34 -20.60
C LEU A 8 21.14 0.58 -20.09
N HIS A 9 21.19 -0.74 -20.08
CA HIS A 9 20.14 -1.57 -19.49
C HIS A 9 19.97 -1.32 -17.98
N ARG A 10 21.08 -1.13 -17.26
CA ARG A 10 21.04 -0.80 -15.82
C ARG A 10 20.47 0.61 -15.58
N LEU A 11 20.80 1.57 -16.43
CA LEU A 11 20.24 2.93 -16.39
C LEU A 11 18.74 2.93 -16.70
N ILE A 12 18.30 2.21 -17.73
CA ILE A 12 16.87 2.08 -18.07
C ILE A 12 16.11 1.44 -16.91
N ARG A 13 16.64 0.36 -16.31
CA ARG A 13 16.03 -0.23 -15.11
C ARG A 13 15.97 0.74 -13.94
N LEU A 14 17.03 1.51 -13.69
CA LEU A 14 17.05 2.51 -12.64
C LEU A 14 15.99 3.59 -12.89
N VAL A 15 15.87 4.06 -14.12
CA VAL A 15 14.86 5.05 -14.54
C VAL A 15 13.44 4.49 -14.48
N CYS A 16 13.23 3.20 -14.76
CA CYS A 16 11.94 2.53 -14.57
C CYS A 16 11.56 2.33 -13.10
N VAL A 17 12.54 2.21 -12.19
CA VAL A 17 12.33 2.07 -10.73
C VAL A 17 12.19 3.42 -10.04
N LEU A 18 12.91 4.45 -10.53
CA LEU A 18 12.59 5.82 -10.19
C LEU A 18 11.13 6.06 -10.59
N PRO A 19 10.34 6.79 -9.79
CA PRO A 19 8.93 7.04 -10.06
C PRO A 19 8.79 7.98 -11.28
N VAL A 20 9.15 7.50 -12.46
CA VAL A 20 8.84 8.09 -13.76
C VAL A 20 7.35 7.93 -14.05
N SER A 21 6.73 6.89 -13.48
CA SER A 21 5.28 6.77 -13.43
C SER A 21 4.72 7.70 -12.34
N THR A 22 4.59 8.98 -12.67
CA THR A 22 3.77 9.91 -11.87
C THR A 22 2.39 9.34 -11.63
N ALA A 23 1.86 8.53 -12.55
CA ALA A 23 0.56 7.90 -12.41
C ALA A 23 0.44 6.96 -11.19
N GLU A 24 1.47 6.20 -10.82
CA GLU A 24 1.39 5.29 -9.66
C GLU A 24 1.53 6.03 -8.32
N THR A 25 2.42 7.03 -8.27
CA THR A 25 2.53 7.91 -7.10
C THR A 25 1.29 8.78 -6.95
N GLU A 26 0.75 9.36 -8.02
CA GLU A 26 -0.52 10.09 -8.01
C GLU A 26 -1.70 9.20 -7.59
N ARG A 27 -1.74 7.94 -8.04
CA ARG A 27 -2.78 6.97 -7.63
C ARG A 27 -2.70 6.69 -6.13
N SER A 28 -1.51 6.49 -5.58
CA SER A 28 -1.32 6.26 -4.13
C SER A 28 -1.61 7.52 -3.30
N PHE A 29 -1.18 8.71 -3.73
CA PHE A 29 -1.55 9.98 -3.09
C PHE A 29 -3.07 10.27 -3.16
N SER A 30 -3.72 9.91 -4.27
CA SER A 30 -5.18 10.01 -4.42
C SER A 30 -5.91 9.06 -3.46
N ALA A 31 -5.43 7.82 -3.32
CA ALA A 31 -5.94 6.88 -2.32
C ALA A 31 -5.75 7.42 -0.89
N MET A 32 -4.57 7.94 -0.57
CA MET A 32 -4.28 8.58 0.72
C MET A 32 -5.24 9.73 1.00
N LYS A 33 -5.48 10.61 0.01
CA LYS A 33 -6.41 11.73 0.15
C LYS A 33 -7.83 11.25 0.46
N ARG A 34 -8.31 10.19 -0.21
CA ARG A 34 -9.64 9.60 0.06
C ARG A 34 -9.71 9.01 1.48
N LEU A 35 -8.68 8.26 1.89
CA LEU A 35 -8.60 7.67 3.24
C LEU A 35 -8.56 8.75 4.33
N LYS A 36 -7.67 9.74 4.21
CA LYS A 36 -7.59 10.88 5.14
C LYS A 36 -8.87 11.70 5.19
N THR A 37 -9.57 11.85 4.07
CA THR A 37 -10.86 12.59 4.04
C THR A 37 -11.94 11.83 4.81
N ARG A 38 -12.02 10.50 4.64
CA ARG A 38 -13.02 9.66 5.32
C ARG A 38 -12.74 9.47 6.82
N LEU A 39 -11.48 9.43 7.23
CA LEU A 39 -11.05 9.06 8.60
C LEU A 39 -10.40 10.22 9.39
N ARG A 40 -10.63 11.47 8.96
CA ARG A 40 -9.89 12.68 9.36
C ARG A 40 -9.73 12.92 10.88
N THR A 41 -10.59 12.34 11.71
CA THR A 41 -10.61 12.57 13.17
C THR A 41 -10.14 11.38 14.01
N THR A 42 -9.86 10.21 13.40
CA THR A 42 -9.70 8.95 14.14
C THR A 42 -8.38 8.22 13.88
N MET A 43 -7.55 8.66 12.93
CA MET A 43 -6.44 7.86 12.43
C MET A 43 -5.06 8.41 12.83
N ARG A 44 -4.24 7.58 13.48
CA ARG A 44 -2.80 7.84 13.71
C ARG A 44 -2.02 7.58 12.41
N GLU A 45 -0.91 8.29 12.18
CA GLU A 45 -0.13 8.19 10.93
C GLU A 45 0.37 6.76 10.64
N ALA A 46 0.72 5.97 11.67
CA ALA A 46 1.11 4.57 11.50
C ALA A 46 -0.02 3.71 10.90
N TRP A 47 -1.24 3.83 11.44
CA TRP A 47 -2.42 3.16 10.90
C TRP A 47 -2.71 3.58 9.47
N MET A 48 -2.51 4.86 9.15
CA MET A 48 -2.73 5.37 7.78
C MET A 48 -1.76 4.72 6.80
N SER A 49 -0.50 4.55 7.18
CA SER A 49 0.50 3.85 6.37
C SER A 49 0.09 2.41 6.09
N ASP A 50 -0.34 1.67 7.12
CA ASP A 50 -0.76 0.27 6.97
C ASP A 50 -1.97 0.12 6.03
N LEU A 51 -2.95 1.02 6.17
CA LEU A 51 -4.15 1.03 5.31
C LEU A 51 -3.87 1.48 3.88
N LEU A 52 -2.88 2.36 3.69
CA LEU A 52 -2.40 2.74 2.37
C LEU A 52 -1.71 1.56 1.69
N LEU A 53 -0.88 0.81 2.43
CA LEU A 53 -0.19 -0.36 1.93
C LEU A 53 -1.18 -1.42 1.45
N LEU A 54 -2.22 -1.70 2.25
CA LEU A 54 -3.32 -2.61 1.87
C LEU A 54 -4.14 -2.09 0.67
N SER A 55 -4.23 -0.76 0.50
CA SER A 55 -4.93 -0.13 -0.63
C SER A 55 -4.12 -0.08 -1.93
N ILE A 56 -2.79 -0.17 -1.84
CA ILE A 56 -1.89 -0.28 -3.00
C ILE A 56 -1.79 -1.74 -3.41
N GLU A 57 -1.57 -2.63 -2.44
CA GLU A 57 -1.46 -4.09 -2.61
C GLU A 57 -2.84 -4.77 -2.62
N LYS A 58 -3.81 -4.19 -3.33
CA LYS A 58 -5.20 -4.68 -3.34
C LYS A 58 -5.33 -6.10 -3.88
N ASP A 59 -4.52 -6.46 -4.88
CA ASP A 59 -4.54 -7.80 -5.47
C ASP A 59 -4.08 -8.86 -4.45
N LEU A 60 -3.07 -8.53 -3.65
CA LEU A 60 -2.61 -9.37 -2.55
C LEU A 60 -3.66 -9.40 -1.43
N SER A 61 -4.23 -8.25 -1.08
CA SER A 61 -5.29 -8.16 -0.07
C SER A 61 -6.53 -8.97 -0.45
N ALA A 62 -6.86 -9.08 -1.74
CA ALA A 62 -8.00 -9.87 -2.22
C ALA A 62 -7.77 -11.39 -2.09
N THR A 63 -6.51 -11.81 -1.94
CA THR A 63 -6.15 -13.22 -1.69
C THR A 63 -6.26 -13.58 -0.21
N VAL A 64 -6.35 -12.59 0.69
CA VAL A 64 -6.50 -12.81 2.13
C VAL A 64 -7.94 -13.21 2.43
N ASP A 65 -8.11 -14.27 3.22
CA ASP A 65 -9.43 -14.68 3.71
C ASP A 65 -9.93 -13.68 4.76
N HIS A 66 -10.84 -12.80 4.32
CA HIS A 66 -11.42 -11.77 5.16
C HIS A 66 -12.24 -12.36 6.31
N GLU A 67 -12.95 -13.48 6.11
CA GLU A 67 -13.76 -14.09 7.17
C GLU A 67 -12.86 -14.64 8.28
N ALA A 68 -11.80 -15.36 7.91
CA ALA A 68 -10.82 -15.83 8.89
C ALA A 68 -10.13 -14.69 9.65
N THR A 69 -9.81 -13.58 8.99
CA THR A 69 -9.24 -12.40 9.67
C THR A 69 -10.23 -11.71 10.60
N LEU A 70 -11.52 -11.68 10.24
CA LEU A 70 -12.57 -11.12 11.07
C LEU A 70 -12.84 -11.99 12.30
N ASP A 71 -12.83 -13.30 12.15
CA ASP A 71 -12.99 -14.23 13.26
C ASP A 71 -11.80 -14.17 14.22
N ALA A 72 -10.57 -14.14 13.70
CA ALA A 72 -9.39 -13.91 14.53
C ALA A 72 -9.44 -12.54 15.25
N PHE A 73 -9.96 -11.50 14.58
CA PHE A 73 -10.16 -10.19 15.19
C PHE A 73 -11.27 -10.19 16.26
N ARG A 74 -12.32 -10.99 16.09
CA ARG A 74 -13.39 -11.17 17.09
C ARG A 74 -12.88 -11.91 18.33
N ASP A 75 -11.99 -12.89 18.14
CA ASP A 75 -11.38 -13.68 19.21
C ASP A 75 -10.34 -12.90 20.03
N LEU A 76 -9.81 -11.80 19.48
CA LEU A 76 -9.02 -10.80 20.21
C LEU A 76 -9.90 -10.11 21.26
N ARG A 77 -9.87 -10.67 22.47
CA ARG A 77 -10.74 -10.32 23.62
C ARG A 77 -10.63 -8.87 24.07
N ASP A 78 -9.53 -8.18 23.78
CA ASP A 78 -9.29 -6.79 24.15
C ASP A 78 -9.52 -5.85 22.95
N ARG A 79 -10.77 -5.41 22.82
CA ARG A 79 -11.27 -4.60 21.70
C ARG A 79 -10.85 -3.12 21.78
N ARG A 80 -10.11 -2.74 22.83
CA ARG A 80 -9.59 -1.39 23.00
C ARG A 80 -8.18 -1.30 22.44
N ILE A 81 -8.11 -0.88 21.19
CA ILE A 81 -6.90 -0.25 20.67
C ILE A 81 -6.76 1.06 21.48
N LEU A 82 -5.70 1.18 22.28
CA LEU A 82 -5.37 2.42 22.98
C LEU A 82 -5.02 3.49 21.94
N ILE A 83 -6.03 4.25 21.51
CA ILE A 83 -5.93 5.46 20.68
C ILE A 83 -5.42 6.62 21.52
#